data_AF-A0A9N9YZT2-F1
#
_entry.id   AF-A0A9N9YZT2-F1
#
_cell.length_a   1.000
_cell.length_b   1.000
_cell.length_c   1.000
_cell.angle_alpha   90.00
_cell.angle_beta   90.00
_cell.angle_gamma   90.00
#
_symmetry.space_group_name_H-M   'P 1'
#
loop_
_entity.id
_entity.type
_entity.pdbx_description
1 polymer ?
#
loop_
_entity_poly.entity_id
_entity_poly.type
_entity_poly.pdbx_seq_one_letter_code
_entity_poly.pdbx_strand_id
1 'polypeptide(L)'
;MKYVFHRVGSLNLTKRWNDESIPVILDWQNEDVQEIQFSTGFKSYQVAVRLACWQDGDSRGRFYTPASGTPVWVDLPPYAVSDPEAFWAHMDAQLPSDAIEWASSCNLPEVSERKEVYCELLRLIPVNSNAQEMISQLIQLEYCRWLKTGSANIVGGNKLGIAPVPEDACTMPGKVPLPRLITAQIDIMLSRKLEKLLNDLFRSSEAFELLSPTCGAFQLHTAYVVVDALVRGTVWILKDMKRRRGENSGAVELVKGINEEASEIQRSLNSIIFRLNQKLTCSQFEDLMELLTEKERTYHSQILAEPEGCAVGFKDEWENPRFWLPPIKRMCEGIAPHQVFSL
;
A
#
# COMPACT_ATOMS: atom_id res chain seq x y z
N MET A 1 7.05 -20.24 3.56
CA MET A 1 5.79 -19.52 3.87
C MET A 1 5.66 -18.41 2.85
N LYS A 2 4.53 -18.30 2.14
CA LYS A 2 4.26 -17.16 1.23
C LYS A 2 3.82 -15.98 2.10
N TYR A 3 4.47 -14.82 1.94
CA TYR A 3 4.09 -13.60 2.63
C TYR A 3 3.17 -12.76 1.75
N VAL A 4 2.12 -12.22 2.35
CA VAL A 4 1.15 -11.35 1.67
C VAL A 4 1.01 -10.06 2.48
N PHE A 5 1.42 -8.95 1.88
CA PHE A 5 1.30 -7.60 2.45
C PHE A 5 0.62 -6.63 1.50
N HIS A 6 -0.16 -7.13 0.55
CA HIS A 6 -0.99 -6.30 -0.30
C HIS A 6 -2.34 -6.94 -0.53
N ARG A 7 -3.30 -6.15 -0.99
CA ARG A 7 -4.56 -6.68 -1.52
C ARG A 7 -4.24 -7.69 -2.62
N VAL A 8 -4.64 -8.94 -2.46
CA VAL A 8 -4.50 -9.96 -3.50
C VAL A 8 -5.67 -9.81 -4.47
N GLY A 9 -5.46 -10.08 -5.75
CA GLY A 9 -6.51 -9.95 -6.76
C GLY A 9 -6.85 -8.51 -7.19
N SER A 10 -7.90 -8.42 -8.02
CA SER A 10 -8.32 -7.20 -8.70
C SER A 10 -9.55 -6.56 -8.04
N LEU A 11 -9.90 -5.35 -8.45
CA LEU A 11 -11.17 -4.71 -8.09
C LEU A 11 -12.41 -5.40 -8.70
N ASN A 12 -12.26 -6.53 -9.41
CA ASN A 12 -13.31 -7.24 -10.12
C ASN A 12 -14.11 -6.34 -11.07
N LEU A 13 -13.41 -5.39 -11.70
CA LEU A 13 -14.00 -4.42 -12.63
C LEU A 13 -14.22 -5.01 -14.04
N THR A 14 -13.66 -6.19 -14.32
CA THR A 14 -13.78 -6.88 -15.60
C THR A 14 -13.41 -8.35 -15.42
N LYS A 15 -13.89 -9.21 -16.35
CA LYS A 15 -13.53 -10.63 -16.48
C LYS A 15 -12.62 -10.91 -17.69
N ARG A 16 -12.17 -9.86 -18.39
CA ARG A 16 -11.36 -9.96 -19.61
C ARG A 16 -10.00 -10.62 -19.36
N TRP A 17 -9.41 -10.33 -18.21
CA TRP A 17 -8.04 -10.72 -17.87
C TRP A 17 -8.09 -11.52 -16.58
N ASN A 18 -7.88 -12.83 -16.72
CA ASN A 18 -7.92 -13.79 -15.59
C ASN A 18 -6.54 -14.42 -15.35
N ASP A 19 -5.55 -14.03 -16.16
CA ASP A 19 -4.21 -14.56 -16.24
C ASP A 19 -3.16 -13.52 -15.85
N GLU A 20 -1.94 -13.99 -15.60
CA GLU A 20 -0.78 -13.16 -15.21
C GLU A 20 -0.20 -12.32 -16.37
N SER A 21 -0.92 -12.13 -17.47
CA SER A 21 -0.44 -11.40 -18.65
C SER A 21 -0.68 -9.89 -18.53
N ILE A 22 -0.11 -9.11 -19.46
CA ILE A 22 -0.36 -7.66 -19.51
C ILE A 22 -1.77 -7.45 -20.08
N PRO A 23 -2.61 -6.61 -19.45
CA PRO A 23 -4.04 -6.53 -19.79
C PRO A 23 -4.28 -5.71 -21.07
N VAL A 24 -4.15 -6.36 -22.23
CA VAL A 24 -4.34 -5.75 -23.56
C VAL A 24 -5.81 -5.84 -23.99
N ILE A 25 -6.31 -4.78 -24.65
CA ILE A 25 -7.62 -4.76 -25.31
C ILE A 25 -7.43 -5.10 -26.79
N LEU A 26 -8.29 -5.98 -27.30
CA LEU A 26 -8.27 -6.43 -28.69
C LEU A 26 -9.46 -5.88 -29.51
N ASP A 27 -10.50 -5.41 -28.82
CA ASP A 27 -11.79 -5.01 -29.37
C ASP A 27 -12.01 -3.50 -29.20
N TRP A 28 -11.40 -2.71 -30.08
CA TRP A 28 -11.52 -1.24 -30.08
C TRP A 28 -12.71 -0.76 -30.92
N GLN A 29 -13.38 0.32 -30.50
CA GLN A 29 -14.52 0.91 -31.24
C GLN A 29 -14.08 1.81 -32.40
N ASN A 30 -12.93 2.45 -32.27
CA ASN A 30 -12.38 3.40 -33.23
C ASN A 30 -10.85 3.43 -33.10
N GLU A 31 -10.12 4.08 -34.02
CA GLU A 31 -8.66 4.28 -33.95
C GLU A 31 -8.24 5.54 -33.19
N ASP A 32 -9.19 6.26 -32.58
CA ASP A 32 -8.92 7.55 -31.93
C ASP A 32 -8.21 7.36 -30.59
N VAL A 33 -6.94 7.75 -30.54
CA VAL A 33 -6.12 7.74 -29.33
C VAL A 33 -6.11 9.13 -28.72
N GLN A 34 -6.51 9.20 -27.47
CA GLN A 34 -6.57 10.43 -26.70
C GLN A 34 -5.58 10.38 -25.55
N GLU A 35 -4.88 11.47 -25.29
CA GLU A 35 -4.04 11.58 -24.09
C GLU A 35 -4.88 12.16 -22.94
N ILE A 36 -4.77 11.53 -21.77
CA ILE A 36 -5.32 12.05 -20.52
C ILE A 36 -4.23 12.10 -19.46
N GLN A 37 -4.42 13.03 -18.51
CA GLN A 37 -3.65 13.05 -17.28
C GLN A 37 -4.54 12.61 -16.12
N PHE A 38 -4.13 11.61 -15.36
CA PHE A 38 -4.81 11.20 -14.14
C PHE A 38 -3.88 11.27 -12.94
N SER A 39 -4.44 11.46 -11.75
CA SER A 39 -3.74 11.46 -10.48
C SER A 39 -4.18 10.26 -9.64
N THR A 40 -3.23 9.62 -8.97
CA THR A 40 -3.48 8.61 -7.92
C THR A 40 -3.65 9.25 -6.54
N GLY A 41 -3.67 10.58 -6.47
CA GLY A 41 -3.64 11.37 -5.24
C GLY A 41 -2.24 11.83 -4.82
N PHE A 42 -1.20 11.14 -5.28
CA PHE A 42 0.20 11.48 -4.99
C PHE A 42 1.00 11.85 -6.25
N LYS A 43 0.90 11.02 -7.29
CA LYS A 43 1.56 11.24 -8.57
C LYS A 43 0.51 11.41 -9.65
N SER A 44 0.85 12.21 -10.66
CA SER A 44 0.07 12.32 -11.88
C SER A 44 0.79 11.62 -13.02
N TYR A 45 0.05 10.87 -13.81
CA TYR A 45 0.56 10.14 -14.97
C TYR A 45 -0.16 10.62 -16.23
N GLN A 46 0.61 10.74 -17.32
CA GLN A 46 0.06 10.86 -18.66
C GLN A 46 -0.14 9.47 -19.25
N VAL A 47 -1.26 9.25 -19.92
CA VAL A 47 -1.56 7.97 -20.54
C VAL A 47 -2.37 8.16 -21.80
N ALA A 48 -1.99 7.42 -22.84
CA ALA A 48 -2.74 7.29 -24.08
C ALA A 48 -3.88 6.27 -23.86
N VAL A 49 -5.10 6.69 -24.21
CA VAL A 49 -6.32 5.91 -24.02
C VAL A 49 -7.13 5.87 -25.29
N ARG A 50 -7.91 4.80 -25.45
CA ARG A 50 -8.72 4.54 -26.63
C ARG A 50 -10.05 3.90 -26.22
N LEU A 51 -11.09 4.10 -27.03
CA LEU A 51 -12.44 3.61 -26.71
C LEU A 51 -12.56 2.12 -27.06
N ALA A 52 -12.83 1.27 -26.06
CA ALA A 52 -13.02 -0.17 -26.22
C ALA A 52 -14.51 -0.54 -26.38
N CYS A 53 -14.81 -1.67 -27.00
CA CYS A 53 -16.15 -2.27 -26.97
C CYS A 53 -16.46 -2.75 -25.55
N TRP A 54 -17.72 -2.75 -25.10
CA TRP A 54 -18.08 -3.40 -23.85
C TRP A 54 -18.09 -4.92 -24.00
N GLN A 55 -17.67 -5.64 -22.96
CA GLN A 55 -17.81 -7.10 -22.86
C GLN A 55 -18.61 -7.50 -21.62
N ASP A 56 -19.11 -8.74 -21.66
CA ASP A 56 -19.81 -9.32 -20.52
C ASP A 56 -18.89 -9.42 -19.30
N GLY A 57 -19.36 -8.89 -18.17
CA GLY A 57 -18.59 -8.83 -16.93
C GLY A 57 -17.79 -7.55 -16.73
N ASP A 58 -17.76 -6.62 -17.70
CA ASP A 58 -17.19 -5.29 -17.50
C ASP A 58 -18.07 -4.43 -16.59
N SER A 59 -17.45 -3.76 -15.62
CA SER A 59 -18.08 -2.74 -14.80
C SER A 59 -18.25 -1.47 -15.62
N ARG A 60 -19.51 -1.08 -15.84
CA ARG A 60 -19.87 0.07 -16.67
C ARG A 60 -19.81 1.42 -15.95
N GLY A 61 -19.44 1.42 -14.67
CA GLY A 61 -19.62 2.61 -13.86
C GLY A 61 -19.20 2.44 -12.42
N ARG A 62 -19.58 3.41 -11.60
CA ARG A 62 -19.27 3.41 -10.17
C ARG A 62 -20.41 3.95 -9.34
N PHE A 63 -20.44 3.52 -8.09
CA PHE A 63 -21.21 4.22 -7.07
C PHE A 63 -20.40 5.37 -6.47
N TYR A 64 -21.10 6.43 -6.10
CA TYR A 64 -20.66 7.37 -5.07
C TYR A 64 -21.77 7.49 -4.03
N THR A 65 -21.40 7.77 -2.78
CA THR A 65 -22.36 8.00 -1.70
C THR A 65 -22.40 9.49 -1.42
N PRO A 66 -23.51 10.21 -1.69
CA PRO A 66 -23.70 11.59 -1.27
C PRO A 66 -23.83 11.67 0.26
N ALA A 67 -23.71 12.88 0.82
CA ALA A 67 -23.93 13.13 2.24
C ALA A 67 -25.33 12.68 2.76
N SER A 68 -26.31 12.56 1.86
CA SER A 68 -27.65 12.02 2.14
C SER A 68 -27.67 10.50 2.41
N GLY A 69 -26.59 9.79 2.11
CA GLY A 69 -26.37 8.39 2.48
C GLY A 69 -26.77 7.34 1.45
N THR A 70 -27.56 7.69 0.42
CA THR A 70 -27.99 6.72 -0.61
C THR A 70 -26.99 6.65 -1.77
N PRO A 71 -26.35 5.50 -2.04
CA PRO A 71 -25.42 5.38 -3.16
C PRO A 71 -26.08 5.65 -4.51
N VAL A 72 -25.39 6.43 -5.37
CA VAL A 72 -25.83 6.78 -6.71
C VAL A 72 -24.86 6.21 -7.74
N TRP A 73 -25.39 5.56 -8.77
CA TRP A 73 -24.61 5.00 -9.86
C TRP A 73 -24.30 6.06 -10.93
N VAL A 74 -23.07 6.04 -11.45
CA VAL A 74 -22.59 6.86 -12.57
C VAL A 74 -22.01 5.95 -13.63
N ASP A 75 -22.56 6.03 -14.83
CA ASP A 75 -22.02 5.36 -16.01
C ASP A 75 -20.72 6.03 -16.46
N LEU A 76 -19.74 5.20 -16.82
CA LEU A 76 -18.43 5.62 -17.28
C LEU A 76 -18.17 5.01 -18.66
N PRO A 77 -17.56 5.75 -19.59
CA PRO A 77 -17.23 5.23 -20.91
C PRO A 77 -16.18 4.10 -20.84
N PRO A 78 -16.16 3.16 -21.81
CA PRO A 78 -15.22 2.05 -21.87
C PRO A 78 -13.84 2.46 -22.40
N TYR A 79 -13.28 3.57 -21.93
CA TYR A 79 -11.89 3.90 -22.27
C TYR A 79 -10.94 2.95 -21.54
N ALA A 80 -9.89 2.55 -22.24
CA ALA A 80 -8.81 1.70 -21.76
C ALA A 80 -7.45 2.26 -22.24
N VAL A 81 -6.37 1.88 -21.56
CA VAL A 81 -4.99 2.21 -21.94
C VAL A 81 -4.69 1.58 -23.30
N SER A 82 -4.27 2.39 -24.26
CA SER A 82 -4.07 1.96 -25.66
C SER A 82 -2.84 1.06 -25.81
N ASP A 83 -1.77 1.37 -25.08
CA ASP A 83 -0.54 0.58 -25.01
C ASP A 83 -0.15 0.34 -23.54
N PRO A 84 -0.68 -0.72 -22.91
CA PRO A 84 -0.40 -1.02 -21.52
C PRO A 84 1.06 -1.40 -21.28
N GLU A 85 1.75 -1.96 -22.27
CA GLU A 85 3.16 -2.36 -22.16
C GLU A 85 4.07 -1.14 -22.08
N ALA A 86 3.91 -0.19 -23.00
CA ALA A 86 4.69 1.05 -22.99
C ALA A 86 4.38 1.89 -21.74
N PHE A 87 3.11 1.99 -21.36
CA PHE A 87 2.71 2.70 -20.14
C PHE A 87 3.34 2.06 -18.89
N TRP A 88 3.28 0.73 -18.78
CA TRP A 88 3.89 0.03 -17.65
C TRP A 88 5.41 0.17 -17.65
N ALA A 89 6.07 0.01 -18.79
CA ALA A 89 7.52 0.14 -18.88
C ALA A 89 7.99 1.54 -18.43
N HIS A 90 7.24 2.58 -18.79
CA HIS A 90 7.49 3.94 -18.33
C HIS A 90 7.35 4.06 -16.81
N MET A 91 6.25 3.57 -16.25
CA MET A 91 5.98 3.64 -14.82
C MET A 91 6.99 2.80 -13.99
N ASP A 92 7.34 1.60 -14.46
CA ASP A 92 8.29 0.71 -13.77
C ASP A 92 9.71 1.29 -13.78
N ALA A 93 10.12 1.97 -14.86
CA ALA A 93 11.41 2.65 -14.93
C ALA A 93 11.52 3.85 -13.97
N GLN A 94 10.42 4.56 -13.73
CA GLN A 94 10.37 5.71 -12.81
C GLN A 94 10.14 5.30 -11.34
N LEU A 95 9.71 4.06 -11.10
CA LEU A 95 9.30 3.60 -9.78
C LEU A 95 10.36 3.83 -8.68
N PRO A 96 11.66 3.55 -8.88
CA PRO A 96 12.64 3.77 -7.81
C PRO A 96 12.76 5.24 -7.39
N SER A 97 12.80 6.16 -8.36
CA SER A 97 12.86 7.60 -8.07
C SER A 97 11.56 8.12 -7.46
N ASP A 98 10.42 7.67 -7.98
CA ASP A 98 9.10 8.07 -7.47
C ASP A 98 8.88 7.59 -6.04
N ALA A 99 9.36 6.40 -5.69
CA ALA A 99 9.24 5.85 -4.34
C ALA A 99 10.13 6.62 -3.33
N ILE A 100 11.32 7.07 -3.74
CA ILE A 100 12.16 7.94 -2.91
C ILE A 100 11.55 9.33 -2.75
N GLU A 101 11.03 9.92 -3.83
CA GLU A 101 10.28 11.19 -3.79
C GLU A 101 9.10 11.07 -2.84
N TRP A 102 8.33 9.97 -2.94
CA TRP A 102 7.23 9.67 -2.04
C TRP A 102 7.66 9.57 -0.58
N ALA A 103 8.67 8.77 -0.27
CA ALA A 103 9.18 8.60 1.09
C ALA A 103 9.74 9.90 1.68
N SER A 104 10.32 10.79 0.85
CA SER A 104 10.90 12.06 1.29
C SER A 104 9.89 13.22 1.36
N SER A 105 8.76 13.13 0.65
CA SER A 105 7.83 14.24 0.46
C SER A 105 7.11 14.74 1.73
N CYS A 106 7.06 13.95 2.81
CA CYS A 106 6.69 14.33 4.20
C CYS A 106 5.43 15.22 4.45
N ASN A 107 4.64 15.55 3.44
CA ASN A 107 3.51 16.50 3.46
C ASN A 107 2.18 15.81 3.12
N LEU A 108 2.07 14.51 3.36
CA LEU A 108 0.78 13.83 3.30
C LEU A 108 -0.04 14.23 4.55
N PRO A 109 -1.20 14.90 4.40
CA PRO A 109 -1.94 15.48 5.54
C PRO A 109 -2.44 14.49 6.59
N GLU A 110 -2.37 13.19 6.32
CA GLU A 110 -2.86 12.09 7.17
C GLU A 110 -1.71 11.26 7.80
N VAL A 111 -0.46 11.74 7.71
CA VAL A 111 0.74 10.88 7.78
C VAL A 111 1.83 11.43 8.71
N SER A 112 1.48 12.14 9.78
CA SER A 112 2.48 12.49 10.81
C SER A 112 3.19 11.23 11.32
N GLU A 113 2.45 10.16 11.62
CA GLU A 113 2.99 8.93 12.20
C GLU A 113 3.91 8.11 11.27
N ARG A 114 3.88 8.31 9.94
CA ARG A 114 4.73 7.50 9.03
C ARG A 114 5.99 8.24 8.61
N LYS A 115 6.09 9.53 8.90
CA LYS A 115 7.23 10.34 8.49
C LYS A 115 8.51 9.81 9.10
N GLU A 116 8.50 9.50 10.38
CA GLU A 116 9.69 9.09 11.13
C GLU A 116 10.28 7.79 10.56
N VAL A 117 9.43 6.79 10.27
CA VAL A 117 9.90 5.50 9.75
C VAL A 117 10.49 5.60 8.35
N TYR A 118 9.89 6.39 7.46
CA TYR A 118 10.39 6.54 6.09
C TYR A 118 11.64 7.43 6.04
N CYS A 119 11.71 8.48 6.87
CA CYS A 119 12.94 9.23 7.06
C CYS A 119 14.08 8.34 7.56
N GLU A 120 13.79 7.43 8.50
CA GLU A 120 14.81 6.53 9.03
C GLU A 120 15.24 5.46 8.02
N LEU A 121 14.30 4.88 7.26
CA LEU A 121 14.64 4.01 6.14
C LEU A 121 15.55 4.71 5.11
N LEU A 122 15.21 5.93 4.70
CA LEU A 122 16.04 6.71 3.77
C LEU A 122 17.43 7.01 4.35
N ARG A 123 17.54 7.24 5.65
CA ARG A 123 18.84 7.42 6.34
C ARG A 123 19.67 6.13 6.32
N LEU A 124 19.04 4.97 6.44
CA LEU A 124 19.71 3.67 6.49
C LEU A 124 20.25 3.20 5.13
N ILE A 125 19.63 3.59 4.01
CA ILE A 125 20.07 3.23 2.64
C ILE A 125 21.59 3.44 2.43
N PRO A 126 22.16 4.64 2.62
CA PRO A 126 23.58 4.90 2.31
C PRO A 126 24.56 4.28 3.32
N VAL A 127 24.11 3.92 4.52
CA VAL A 127 24.99 3.47 5.61
C VAL A 127 24.92 1.97 5.89
N ASN A 128 23.91 1.28 5.36
CA ASN A 128 23.74 -0.16 5.50
C ASN A 128 23.82 -0.86 4.14
N SER A 129 25.04 -1.05 3.64
CA SER A 129 25.27 -1.70 2.33
C SER A 129 24.61 -3.08 2.21
N ASN A 130 24.53 -3.82 3.32
CA ASN A 130 23.95 -5.16 3.34
C ASN A 130 22.41 -5.13 3.24
N ALA A 131 21.76 -4.08 3.77
CA ALA A 131 20.31 -3.92 3.74
C ALA A 131 19.82 -2.94 2.66
N GLN A 132 20.72 -2.29 1.92
CA GLN A 132 20.40 -1.21 0.99
C GLN A 132 19.37 -1.64 -0.06
N GLU A 133 19.56 -2.79 -0.69
CA GLU A 133 18.64 -3.32 -1.69
C GLU A 133 17.27 -3.63 -1.07
N MET A 134 17.26 -4.33 0.07
CA MET A 134 16.04 -4.66 0.81
C MET A 134 15.24 -3.42 1.18
N ILE A 135 15.89 -2.38 1.72
CA ILE A 135 15.25 -1.12 2.11
C ILE A 135 14.70 -0.40 0.87
N SER A 136 15.46 -0.39 -0.23
CA SER A 136 15.03 0.24 -1.49
C SER A 136 13.83 -0.48 -2.11
N GLN A 137 13.79 -1.82 -2.04
CA GLN A 137 12.65 -2.63 -2.48
C GLN A 137 11.43 -2.43 -1.56
N LEU A 138 11.64 -2.31 -0.25
CA LEU A 138 10.58 -2.04 0.72
C LEU A 138 9.92 -0.68 0.45
N ILE A 139 10.69 0.37 0.20
CA ILE A 139 10.15 1.70 -0.12
C ILE A 139 9.33 1.65 -1.43
N GLN A 140 9.82 0.92 -2.45
CA GLN A 140 9.05 0.68 -3.68
C GLN A 140 7.76 -0.10 -3.41
N LEU A 141 7.81 -1.12 -2.56
CA LEU A 141 6.64 -1.91 -2.16
C LEU A 141 5.59 -1.02 -1.51
N GLU A 142 5.99 -0.21 -0.53
CA GLU A 142 5.10 0.72 0.18
C GLU A 142 4.50 1.77 -0.76
N TYR A 143 5.30 2.31 -1.67
CA TYR A 143 4.81 3.22 -2.70
C TYR A 143 3.77 2.55 -3.62
N CYS A 144 4.03 1.35 -4.13
CA CYS A 144 3.07 0.61 -4.94
C CYS A 144 1.78 0.26 -4.19
N ARG A 145 1.86 -0.07 -2.89
CA ARG A 145 0.68 -0.34 -2.03
C ARG A 145 -0.19 0.91 -1.95
N TRP A 146 0.44 2.07 -1.77
CA TRP A 146 -0.24 3.35 -1.76
C TRP A 146 -0.97 3.61 -3.08
N LEU A 147 -0.27 3.49 -4.22
CA LEU A 147 -0.88 3.65 -5.54
C LEU A 147 -2.09 2.74 -5.76
N LYS A 148 -2.01 1.46 -5.32
CA LYS A 148 -3.08 0.47 -5.48
C LYS A 148 -4.33 0.73 -4.61
N THR A 149 -4.15 1.41 -3.47
CA THR A 149 -5.23 1.77 -2.55
C THR A 149 -5.76 3.20 -2.78
N GLY A 150 -5.07 3.98 -3.59
CA GLY A 150 -5.44 5.35 -3.94
C GLY A 150 -6.67 5.42 -4.83
N SER A 151 -7.49 6.45 -4.62
CA SER A 151 -8.61 6.77 -5.49
C SER A 151 -8.15 7.62 -6.68
N ALA A 152 -8.01 7.00 -7.86
CA ALA A 152 -7.53 7.67 -9.06
C ALA A 152 -8.61 8.52 -9.76
N ASN A 153 -8.24 9.70 -10.26
CA ASN A 153 -9.12 10.63 -10.99
C ASN A 153 -8.42 11.35 -12.13
N ILE A 154 -9.17 11.78 -13.14
CA ILE A 154 -8.65 12.57 -14.26
C ILE A 154 -8.41 14.01 -13.79
N VAL A 155 -7.18 14.52 -13.96
CA VAL A 155 -6.77 15.88 -13.56
C VAL A 155 -6.44 16.78 -14.76
N GLY A 156 -6.08 16.23 -15.91
CA GLY A 156 -5.72 16.99 -17.13
C GLY A 156 -6.91 17.65 -17.84
N GLY A 157 -6.64 18.42 -18.90
CA GLY A 157 -7.67 19.15 -19.66
C GLY A 157 -8.66 18.23 -20.39
N ASN A 158 -8.19 17.10 -20.93
CA ASN A 158 -9.07 16.11 -21.55
C ASN A 158 -9.74 15.24 -20.49
N LYS A 159 -11.06 15.39 -20.34
CA LYS A 159 -11.89 14.64 -19.37
C LYS A 159 -12.69 13.49 -20.00
N LEU A 160 -12.47 13.18 -21.28
CA LEU A 160 -13.20 12.13 -22.00
C LEU A 160 -14.73 12.31 -22.00
N GLY A 161 -15.20 13.56 -21.84
CA GLY A 161 -16.63 13.87 -21.68
C GLY A 161 -17.25 13.41 -20.36
N ILE A 162 -16.44 12.97 -19.38
CA ILE A 162 -16.91 12.48 -18.08
C ILE A 162 -17.13 13.66 -17.14
N ALA A 163 -18.34 13.74 -16.56
CA ALA A 163 -18.67 14.74 -15.56
C ALA A 163 -17.97 14.46 -14.21
N PRO A 164 -17.62 15.50 -13.44
CA PRO A 164 -17.14 15.31 -12.07
C PRO A 164 -18.23 14.71 -11.18
N VAL A 165 -17.80 13.93 -10.18
CA VAL A 165 -18.67 13.50 -9.09
C VAL A 165 -19.13 14.74 -8.31
N PRO A 166 -20.39 14.78 -7.81
CA PRO A 166 -20.87 15.90 -6.99
C PRO A 166 -19.97 16.25 -5.81
N GLU A 167 -19.96 17.53 -5.43
CA GLU A 167 -19.15 18.05 -4.31
C GLU A 167 -19.56 17.48 -2.95
N ASP A 168 -20.79 17.00 -2.81
CA ASP A 168 -21.31 16.39 -1.58
C ASP A 168 -21.04 14.88 -1.49
N ALA A 169 -20.30 14.30 -2.45
CA ALA A 169 -19.92 12.90 -2.40
C ALA A 169 -18.88 12.63 -1.32
N CYS A 170 -19.12 11.59 -0.51
CA CYS A 170 -18.19 11.15 0.52
C CYS A 170 -16.84 10.67 -0.05
N THR A 171 -16.82 10.24 -1.31
CA THR A 171 -15.59 9.81 -1.99
C THR A 171 -15.36 10.65 -3.24
N MET A 172 -14.16 11.26 -3.32
CA MET A 172 -13.71 12.03 -4.49
C MET A 172 -14.62 13.21 -4.89
N PRO A 173 -15.04 14.08 -3.94
CA PRO A 173 -15.91 15.21 -4.24
C PRO A 173 -15.30 16.12 -5.30
N GLY A 174 -16.10 16.52 -6.30
CA GLY A 174 -15.69 17.41 -7.38
C GLY A 174 -14.71 16.80 -8.39
N LYS A 175 -14.31 15.54 -8.24
CA LYS A 175 -13.29 14.90 -9.09
C LYS A 175 -13.91 14.14 -10.25
N VAL A 176 -13.21 14.15 -11.40
CA VAL A 176 -13.61 13.36 -12.58
C VAL A 176 -13.13 11.91 -12.43
N PRO A 177 -14.03 10.92 -12.36
CA PRO A 177 -13.65 9.54 -12.12
C PRO A 177 -12.88 8.95 -13.32
N LEU A 178 -11.91 8.09 -13.02
CA LEU A 178 -11.19 7.33 -14.04
C LEU A 178 -12.07 6.17 -14.57
N PRO A 179 -12.12 5.93 -15.90
CA PRO A 179 -12.75 4.76 -16.49
C PRO A 179 -12.35 3.43 -15.84
N ARG A 180 -13.30 2.49 -15.78
CA ARG A 180 -13.12 1.22 -15.06
C ARG A 180 -12.10 0.29 -15.72
N LEU A 181 -12.03 0.27 -17.06
CA LEU A 181 -11.04 -0.56 -17.76
C LEU A 181 -9.62 -0.04 -17.53
N ILE A 182 -9.38 1.28 -17.60
CA ILE A 182 -8.08 1.87 -17.23
C ILE A 182 -7.70 1.49 -15.79
N THR A 183 -8.65 1.66 -14.85
CA THR A 183 -8.43 1.32 -13.45
C THR A 183 -8.06 -0.16 -13.28
N ALA A 184 -8.75 -1.05 -13.99
CA ALA A 184 -8.49 -2.49 -13.95
C ALA A 184 -7.11 -2.83 -14.51
N GLN A 185 -6.71 -2.24 -15.64
CA GLN A 185 -5.39 -2.48 -16.25
C GLN A 185 -4.28 -2.08 -15.28
N ILE A 186 -4.36 -0.89 -14.69
CA ILE A 186 -3.38 -0.39 -13.72
C ILE A 186 -3.34 -1.28 -12.47
N ASP A 187 -4.51 -1.68 -11.95
CA ASP A 187 -4.61 -2.55 -10.76
C ASP A 187 -3.93 -3.91 -10.97
N ILE A 188 -4.12 -4.53 -12.14
CA ILE A 188 -3.48 -5.80 -12.51
C ILE A 188 -1.96 -5.63 -12.56
N MET A 189 -1.46 -4.61 -13.25
CA MET A 189 -0.02 -4.40 -13.39
C MET A 189 0.66 -4.08 -12.05
N LEU A 190 0.04 -3.22 -11.22
CA LEU A 190 0.51 -2.94 -9.85
C LEU A 190 0.49 -4.20 -8.98
N SER A 191 -0.52 -5.06 -9.11
CA SER A 191 -0.59 -6.34 -8.36
C SER A 191 0.61 -7.23 -8.66
N ARG A 192 0.97 -7.35 -9.94
CA ARG A 192 2.12 -8.14 -10.38
C ARG A 192 3.43 -7.58 -9.85
N LYS A 193 3.59 -6.25 -9.88
CA LYS A 193 4.79 -5.61 -9.33
C LYS A 193 4.90 -5.78 -7.81
N LEU A 194 3.79 -5.66 -7.10
CA LEU A 194 3.74 -5.90 -5.66
C LEU A 194 4.11 -7.34 -5.32
N GLU A 195 3.59 -8.33 -6.05
CA GLU A 195 3.97 -9.73 -5.85
C GLU A 195 5.45 -9.96 -6.15
N LYS A 196 5.98 -9.38 -7.23
CA LYS A 196 7.41 -9.44 -7.55
C LYS A 196 8.27 -8.82 -6.43
N LEU A 197 7.94 -7.61 -5.98
CA LEU A 197 8.66 -6.92 -4.91
C LEU A 197 8.62 -7.70 -3.60
N LEU A 198 7.48 -8.30 -3.25
CA LEU A 198 7.38 -9.18 -2.08
C LEU A 198 8.22 -10.43 -2.23
N ASN A 199 8.15 -11.08 -3.39
CA ASN A 199 8.92 -12.28 -3.65
C ASN A 199 10.42 -11.98 -3.62
N ASP A 200 10.86 -10.83 -4.13
CA ASP A 200 12.26 -10.41 -4.10
C ASP A 200 12.70 -10.03 -2.67
N LEU A 201 11.87 -9.30 -1.92
CA LEU A 201 12.13 -8.90 -0.53
C LEU A 201 12.26 -10.12 0.41
N PHE A 202 11.50 -11.18 0.16
CA PHE A 202 11.47 -12.39 0.98
C PHE A 202 12.08 -13.62 0.27
N ARG A 203 12.81 -13.43 -0.83
CA ARG A 203 13.31 -14.51 -1.71
C ARG A 203 14.37 -15.38 -1.07
N SER A 204 15.26 -14.76 -0.29
CA SER A 204 16.38 -15.42 0.37
C SER A 204 16.11 -15.53 1.87
N SER A 205 16.57 -16.62 2.48
CA SER A 205 16.71 -16.69 3.94
C SER A 205 17.60 -15.56 4.46
N GLU A 206 18.53 -15.06 3.64
CA GLU A 206 19.46 -13.97 3.95
C GLU A 206 18.77 -12.61 4.19
N ALA A 207 17.69 -12.28 3.48
CA ALA A 207 16.91 -11.07 3.77
C ALA A 207 16.24 -11.16 5.16
N PHE A 208 15.84 -12.37 5.58
CA PHE A 208 15.42 -12.64 6.95
C PHE A 208 16.59 -12.72 7.95
N GLU A 209 17.81 -13.03 7.51
CA GLU A 209 19.02 -12.96 8.32
C GLU A 209 19.47 -11.51 8.55
N LEU A 210 19.19 -10.58 7.64
CA LEU A 210 19.32 -9.14 7.90
C LEU A 210 18.30 -8.64 8.93
N LEU A 211 17.14 -9.29 8.98
CA LEU A 211 16.18 -9.17 10.08
C LEU A 211 16.54 -10.03 11.30
N SER A 212 17.64 -10.80 11.27
CA SER A 212 18.13 -11.59 12.40
C SER A 212 18.99 -10.71 13.31
N PRO A 213 18.55 -10.42 14.54
CA PRO A 213 19.29 -9.63 15.55
C PRO A 213 20.56 -10.28 16.08
N THR A 214 20.98 -11.42 15.53
CA THR A 214 22.24 -12.10 15.91
C THR A 214 23.49 -11.28 15.58
N CYS A 215 23.32 -10.17 14.87
CA CYS A 215 24.40 -9.31 14.39
C CYS A 215 24.30 -7.90 14.96
N GLY A 216 24.38 -7.68 16.27
CA GLY A 216 24.63 -6.34 16.84
C GLY A 216 23.47 -5.31 16.79
N ALA A 217 23.69 -4.20 17.50
CA ALA A 217 22.68 -3.16 17.76
C ALA A 217 22.13 -2.49 16.49
N PHE A 218 23.00 -2.19 15.53
CA PHE A 218 22.64 -1.49 14.29
C PHE A 218 21.73 -2.33 13.37
N GLN A 219 21.99 -3.63 13.27
CA GLN A 219 21.18 -4.55 12.48
C GLN A 219 19.83 -4.77 13.16
N LEU A 220 19.80 -4.86 14.50
CA LEU A 220 18.54 -4.94 15.22
C LEU A 220 17.69 -3.67 15.05
N HIS A 221 18.31 -2.49 15.11
CA HIS A 221 17.64 -1.23 14.79
C HIS A 221 17.09 -1.24 13.35
N THR A 222 17.91 -1.63 12.37
CA THR A 222 17.49 -1.74 10.96
C THR A 222 16.29 -2.68 10.83
N ALA A 223 16.34 -3.85 11.47
CA ALA A 223 15.26 -4.83 11.44
C ALA A 223 13.96 -4.28 12.04
N TYR A 224 14.06 -3.59 13.17
CA TYR A 224 12.91 -2.94 13.79
C TYR A 224 12.28 -1.90 12.86
N VAL A 225 13.07 -1.02 12.24
CA VAL A 225 12.58 0.02 11.33
C VAL A 225 11.89 -0.59 10.09
N VAL A 226 12.46 -1.65 9.54
CA VAL A 226 11.86 -2.39 8.40
C VAL A 226 10.51 -3.00 8.78
N VAL A 227 10.43 -3.65 9.95
CA VAL A 227 9.16 -4.22 10.44
C VAL A 227 8.15 -3.12 10.77
N ASP A 228 8.57 -1.99 11.34
CA ASP A 228 7.70 -0.84 11.61
C ASP A 228 7.06 -0.30 10.31
N ALA A 229 7.83 -0.18 9.23
CA ALA A 229 7.30 0.25 7.94
C ALA A 229 6.28 -0.76 7.39
N LEU A 230 6.61 -2.06 7.42
CA LEU A 230 5.68 -3.12 6.98
C LEU A 230 4.38 -3.13 7.78
N VAL A 231 4.45 -2.94 9.10
CA VAL A 231 3.29 -2.85 9.99
C VAL A 231 2.41 -1.67 9.56
N ARG A 232 2.99 -0.48 9.43
CA ARG A 232 2.26 0.75 9.09
C ARG A 232 1.59 0.65 7.72
N GLY A 233 2.30 0.14 6.72
CA GLY A 233 1.72 -0.15 5.41
C GLY A 233 0.56 -1.15 5.49
N THR A 234 0.69 -2.15 6.37
CA THR A 234 -0.31 -3.23 6.52
C THR A 234 -1.56 -2.78 7.21
N VAL A 235 -1.43 -2.01 8.28
CA VAL A 235 -2.55 -1.33 8.91
C VAL A 235 -3.30 -0.47 7.89
N TRP A 236 -2.60 0.26 7.03
CA TRP A 236 -3.24 1.05 5.97
C TRP A 236 -4.09 0.20 5.03
N ILE A 237 -3.56 -0.93 4.56
CA ILE A 237 -4.31 -1.85 3.69
C ILE A 237 -5.52 -2.44 4.41
N LEU A 238 -5.36 -2.86 5.66
CA LEU A 238 -6.47 -3.42 6.45
C LEU A 238 -7.58 -2.37 6.67
N LYS A 239 -7.22 -1.09 6.86
CA LYS A 239 -8.19 0.02 6.91
C LYS A 239 -8.93 0.21 5.59
N ASP A 240 -8.21 0.15 4.46
CA ASP A 240 -8.82 0.20 3.13
C ASP A 240 -9.80 -0.97 2.90
N MET A 241 -9.41 -2.18 3.31
CA MET A 241 -10.25 -3.38 3.21
C MET A 241 -11.50 -3.27 4.10
N LYS A 242 -11.37 -2.77 5.33
CA LYS A 242 -12.52 -2.48 6.22
C LYS A 242 -13.47 -1.45 5.60
N ARG A 243 -12.95 -0.38 5.01
CA ARG A 243 -13.74 0.63 4.29
C ARG A 243 -14.52 -0.03 3.14
N ARG A 244 -13.84 -0.81 2.30
CA ARG A 244 -14.47 -1.52 1.17
C ARG A 244 -15.50 -2.56 1.62
N ARG A 245 -15.25 -3.28 2.72
CA ARG A 245 -16.23 -4.17 3.34
C ARG A 245 -17.51 -3.42 3.72
N GLY A 246 -17.39 -2.23 4.31
CA GLY A 246 -18.52 -1.36 4.62
C GLY A 246 -19.30 -0.94 3.37
N GLU A 247 -18.58 -0.45 2.35
CA GLU A 247 -19.15 -0.02 1.06
C GLU A 247 -19.86 -1.15 0.30
N ASN A 248 -19.46 -2.40 0.52
CA ASN A 248 -19.99 -3.59 -0.16
C ASN A 248 -20.77 -4.52 0.77
N SER A 249 -21.27 -4.03 1.91
CA SER A 249 -21.92 -4.85 2.96
C SER A 249 -23.10 -5.69 2.48
N GLY A 250 -23.75 -5.31 1.36
CA GLY A 250 -24.81 -6.09 0.70
C GLY A 250 -24.35 -7.23 -0.22
N ALA A 251 -23.05 -7.34 -0.52
CA ALA A 251 -22.47 -8.33 -1.42
C ALA A 251 -21.73 -9.43 -0.63
N VAL A 252 -22.47 -10.43 -0.14
CA VAL A 252 -21.99 -11.46 0.80
C VAL A 252 -20.70 -12.17 0.34
N GLU A 253 -20.63 -12.60 -0.91
CA GLU A 253 -19.44 -13.30 -1.45
C GLU A 253 -18.20 -12.39 -1.52
N LEU A 254 -18.40 -11.13 -1.90
CA LEU A 254 -17.33 -10.13 -1.95
C LEU A 254 -16.80 -9.82 -0.55
N VAL A 255 -17.69 -9.67 0.43
CA VAL A 255 -17.33 -9.46 1.84
C VAL A 255 -16.55 -10.65 2.39
N LYS A 256 -16.97 -11.89 2.06
CA LYS A 256 -16.25 -13.10 2.47
C LYS A 256 -14.83 -13.11 1.92
N GLY A 257 -14.65 -12.83 0.62
CA GLY A 257 -13.32 -12.73 0.00
C GLY A 257 -12.43 -11.69 0.66
N ILE A 258 -12.96 -10.49 0.96
CA ILE A 258 -12.23 -9.44 1.69
C ILE A 258 -11.74 -9.93 3.07
N ASN A 259 -12.57 -10.69 3.80
CA ASN A 259 -12.19 -11.20 5.12
C ASN A 259 -11.10 -12.29 5.04
N GLU A 260 -11.18 -13.18 4.04
CA GLU A 260 -10.18 -14.22 3.82
C GLU A 260 -8.81 -13.60 3.47
N GLU A 261 -8.80 -12.61 2.58
CA GLU A 261 -7.60 -11.83 2.23
C GLU A 261 -7.03 -11.09 3.45
N ALA A 262 -7.89 -10.45 4.26
CA ALA A 262 -7.46 -9.73 5.45
C ALA A 262 -6.80 -10.69 6.45
N SER A 263 -7.37 -11.88 6.62
CA SER A 263 -6.82 -12.91 7.50
C SER A 263 -5.45 -13.43 7.03
N GLU A 264 -5.21 -13.50 5.72
CA GLU A 264 -3.90 -13.88 5.18
C GLU A 264 -2.83 -12.80 5.39
N ILE A 265 -3.21 -11.54 5.21
CA ILE A 265 -2.34 -10.38 5.49
C ILE A 265 -1.98 -10.33 6.99
N GLN A 266 -2.95 -10.56 7.88
CA GLN A 266 -2.73 -10.63 9.33
C GLN A 266 -1.78 -11.76 9.71
N ARG A 267 -1.96 -12.96 9.15
CA ARG A 267 -1.06 -14.11 9.38
C ARG A 267 0.37 -13.80 8.95
N SER A 268 0.53 -13.14 7.79
CA SER A 268 1.84 -12.72 7.29
C SER A 268 2.51 -11.73 8.24
N LEU A 269 1.76 -10.74 8.71
CA LEU A 269 2.25 -9.73 9.65
C LEU A 269 2.63 -10.32 11.01
N ASN A 270 1.74 -11.12 11.61
CA ASN A 270 2.01 -11.83 12.86
C ASN A 270 3.28 -12.68 12.78
N SER A 271 3.51 -13.37 11.65
CA SER A 271 4.71 -14.18 11.49
C SER A 271 6.00 -13.36 11.48
N ILE A 272 6.02 -12.18 10.85
CA ILE A 272 7.23 -11.34 10.81
C ILE A 272 7.49 -10.75 12.21
N ILE A 273 6.46 -10.23 12.86
CA ILE A 273 6.56 -9.65 14.21
C ILE A 273 7.01 -10.71 15.22
N PHE A 274 6.43 -11.91 15.15
CA PHE A 274 6.82 -13.03 16.02
C PHE A 274 8.30 -13.39 15.86
N ARG A 275 8.81 -13.43 14.62
CA ARG A 275 10.22 -13.71 14.33
C ARG A 275 11.14 -12.64 14.90
N LEU A 276 10.78 -11.36 14.75
CA LEU A 276 11.53 -10.26 15.38
C LEU A 276 11.54 -10.41 16.90
N ASN A 277 10.39 -10.69 17.51
CA ASN A 277 10.23 -10.82 18.95
C ASN A 277 11.05 -11.98 19.55
N GLN A 278 11.02 -13.17 18.93
CA GLN A 278 11.81 -14.34 19.38
C GLN A 278 13.31 -14.07 19.49
N LYS A 279 13.79 -13.05 18.81
CA LYS A 279 15.20 -12.70 18.77
C LYS A 279 15.56 -11.55 19.71
N LEU A 280 14.57 -10.78 20.15
CA LEU A 280 14.72 -9.67 21.09
C LEU A 280 14.75 -10.12 22.55
N THR A 281 14.19 -11.29 22.86
CA THR A 281 14.10 -11.86 24.22
C THR A 281 15.45 -12.20 24.88
N CYS A 282 16.58 -11.93 24.21
CA CYS A 282 17.93 -12.20 24.71
C CYS A 282 18.78 -10.93 24.96
N SER A 283 18.24 -9.73 24.76
CA SER A 283 19.00 -8.47 24.81
C SER A 283 18.46 -7.52 25.88
N GLN A 284 19.33 -6.87 26.65
CA GLN A 284 18.94 -5.73 27.50
C GLN A 284 18.82 -4.47 26.64
N PHE A 285 17.75 -3.71 26.84
CA PHE A 285 17.47 -2.51 26.04
C PHE A 285 18.51 -1.41 26.26
N GLU A 286 19.03 -1.30 27.47
CA GLU A 286 20.06 -0.33 27.85
C GLU A 286 21.36 -0.59 27.08
N ASP A 287 21.81 -1.84 27.04
CA ASP A 287 22.98 -2.27 26.25
C ASP A 287 22.80 -1.97 24.76
N LEU A 288 21.59 -2.16 24.24
CA LEU A 288 21.25 -1.79 22.86
C LEU A 288 21.45 -0.29 22.63
N MET A 289 20.89 0.56 23.51
CA MET A 289 20.91 2.02 23.34
C MET A 289 22.32 2.61 23.44
N GLU A 290 23.22 2.01 24.23
CA GLU A 290 24.62 2.42 24.32
C GLU A 290 25.39 2.21 23.01
N LEU A 291 25.04 1.16 22.26
CA LEU A 291 25.69 0.79 21.00
C LEU A 291 25.12 1.53 19.78
N LEU A 292 23.97 2.20 19.93
CA LEU A 292 23.34 2.98 18.87
C LEU A 292 23.98 4.37 18.72
N THR A 293 23.83 4.95 17.55
CA THR A 293 24.16 6.37 17.31
C THR A 293 23.11 7.29 17.94
N GLU A 294 23.43 8.58 18.07
CA GLU A 294 22.46 9.58 18.58
C GLU A 294 21.18 9.64 17.75
N LYS A 295 21.28 9.50 16.42
CA LYS A 295 20.12 9.52 15.52
C LYS A 295 19.20 8.32 15.75
N GLU A 296 19.77 7.13 15.92
CA GLU A 296 19.03 5.90 16.19
C GLU A 296 18.36 5.93 17.56
N ARG A 297 19.08 6.43 18.58
CA ARG A 297 18.49 6.68 19.89
C ARG A 297 17.34 7.68 19.83
N THR A 298 17.47 8.71 19.01
CA THR A 298 16.41 9.73 18.82
C THR A 298 15.16 9.09 18.23
N TYR A 299 15.30 8.26 17.21
CA TYR A 299 14.19 7.49 16.63
C TYR A 299 13.48 6.65 17.72
N HIS A 300 14.21 5.86 18.50
CA HIS A 300 13.61 5.04 19.55
C HIS A 300 13.00 5.88 20.70
N SER A 301 13.59 7.02 21.04
CA SER A 301 13.08 7.92 22.07
C SER A 301 11.77 8.59 21.65
N GLN A 302 11.66 9.00 20.38
CA GLN A 302 10.43 9.56 19.82
C GLN A 302 9.29 8.55 19.91
N ILE A 303 9.55 7.30 19.54
CA ILE A 303 8.58 6.22 19.60
C ILE A 303 8.13 5.92 21.03
N LEU A 304 9.06 5.97 22.01
CA LEU A 304 8.73 5.77 23.42
C LEU A 304 7.93 6.93 24.02
N ALA A 305 8.10 8.14 23.48
CA ALA A 305 7.38 9.33 23.92
C ALA A 305 5.97 9.44 23.30
N GLU A 306 5.64 8.64 22.27
CA GLU A 306 4.28 8.52 21.76
C GLU A 306 3.37 8.06 22.92
N PRO A 307 2.34 8.84 23.33
CA PRO A 307 1.53 8.48 24.49
C PRO A 307 0.87 7.12 24.28
N GLU A 308 1.05 6.21 25.22
CA GLU A 308 0.33 4.92 25.25
C GLU A 308 -1.17 5.22 25.24
N GLY A 309 -1.81 5.01 24.09
CA GLY A 309 -3.23 5.31 23.94
C GLY A 309 -3.58 6.75 23.61
N CYS A 310 -2.71 7.53 22.94
CA CYS A 310 -3.18 8.69 22.17
C CYS A 310 -4.02 8.20 20.97
N ALA A 311 -5.21 7.69 21.27
CA ALA A 311 -6.28 7.32 20.36
C ALA A 311 -6.91 8.58 19.75
N VAL A 312 -6.09 9.55 19.34
CA VAL A 312 -6.59 10.74 18.65
C VAL A 312 -6.81 10.35 17.19
N GLY A 313 -7.89 9.61 16.94
CA GLY A 313 -8.40 9.35 15.58
C GLY A 313 -8.52 7.89 15.15
N PHE A 314 -8.11 6.90 15.95
CA PHE A 314 -8.32 5.48 15.62
C PHE A 314 -9.69 4.98 16.06
N LYS A 315 -10.42 4.29 15.17
CA LYS A 315 -11.73 3.73 15.50
C LYS A 315 -11.62 2.42 16.27
N ASP A 316 -10.61 1.62 15.96
CA ASP A 316 -10.31 0.34 16.61
C ASP A 316 -8.82 0.29 17.02
N GLU A 317 -8.49 -0.47 18.06
CA GLU A 317 -7.11 -0.58 18.58
C GLU A 317 -6.09 -1.06 17.54
N TRP A 318 -6.47 -2.03 16.70
CA TRP A 318 -5.60 -2.55 15.65
C TRP A 318 -5.27 -1.52 14.56
N GLU A 319 -6.04 -0.43 14.45
CA GLU A 319 -5.73 0.65 13.51
C GLU A 319 -4.49 1.44 13.95
N ASN A 320 -4.02 1.26 15.18
CA ASN A 320 -2.76 1.80 15.68
C ASN A 320 -1.59 0.84 15.34
N PRO A 321 -0.58 1.26 14.56
CA PRO A 321 0.62 0.46 14.30
C PRO A 321 1.33 -0.07 15.56
N ARG A 322 1.31 0.71 16.66
CA ARG A 322 1.93 0.33 17.93
C ARG A 322 1.21 -0.79 18.67
N PHE A 323 -0.06 -1.03 18.34
CA PHE A 323 -0.77 -2.24 18.79
C PHE A 323 -0.06 -3.49 18.26
N TRP A 324 0.36 -3.47 17.00
CA TRP A 324 1.03 -4.62 16.38
C TRP A 324 2.49 -4.72 16.76
N LEU A 325 3.21 -3.60 16.76
CA LEU A 325 4.65 -3.55 17.04
C LEU A 325 4.91 -2.56 18.19
N PRO A 326 4.97 -3.06 19.44
CA PRO A 326 5.35 -2.25 20.58
C PRO A 326 6.76 -1.67 20.43
N PRO A 327 7.09 -0.58 21.15
CA PRO A 327 8.45 -0.08 21.22
C PRO A 327 9.45 -1.18 21.59
N ILE A 328 10.63 -1.18 20.97
CA ILE A 328 11.66 -2.21 21.18
C ILE A 328 11.99 -2.42 22.67
N LYS A 329 11.96 -1.37 23.49
CA LYS A 329 12.11 -1.44 24.95
C LYS A 329 11.12 -2.41 25.59
N ARG A 330 9.83 -2.28 25.25
CA ARG A 330 8.76 -3.14 25.76
C ARG A 330 8.99 -4.59 25.34
N MET A 331 9.43 -4.81 24.10
CA MET A 331 9.76 -6.15 23.61
C MET A 331 10.94 -6.77 24.36
N CYS A 332 11.99 -5.98 24.67
CA CYS A 332 13.11 -6.41 25.53
C CYS A 332 12.67 -6.71 26.98
N GLU A 333 11.66 -5.99 27.50
CA GLU A 333 11.03 -6.27 28.81
C GLU A 333 10.16 -7.55 28.80
N GLY A 334 10.10 -8.27 27.68
CA GLY A 334 9.34 -9.52 27.55
C GLY A 334 7.86 -9.33 27.22
N ILE A 335 7.42 -8.10 26.90
CA ILE A 335 6.06 -7.85 26.44
C ILE A 335 5.95 -8.34 25.01
N ALA A 336 5.17 -9.41 24.84
CA ALA A 336 4.89 -9.97 23.53
C ALA A 336 4.08 -8.97 22.68
N PRO A 337 4.41 -8.81 21.39
CA PRO A 337 3.56 -8.07 20.46
C PRO A 337 2.16 -8.68 20.38
N HIS A 338 1.15 -7.83 20.17
CA HIS A 338 -0.22 -8.30 20.05
C HIS A 338 -0.38 -9.15 18.78
N GLN A 339 -1.09 -10.26 18.91
CA GLN A 339 -1.46 -11.11 17.79
C GLN A 339 -2.92 -10.89 17.46
N VAL A 340 -3.21 -10.60 16.19
CA VAL A 340 -4.59 -10.45 15.68
C VAL A 340 -4.91 -11.67 14.82
N PHE A 341 -5.96 -12.40 15.19
CA PHE A 341 -6.36 -13.61 14.48
C PHE A 341 -7.53 -13.40 13.51
N SER A 342 -8.29 -12.32 13.69
CA SER A 342 -9.40 -11.91 12.82
C SER A 342 -9.77 -10.44 13.05
N LEU A 343 -10.14 -9.71 11.98
CA LEU A 343 -10.66 -8.33 12.04
C LEU A 343 -12.09 -8.22 11.50
#